data_AF-A0A7Y8ST59-F1
#
_entry.id   AF-A0A7Y8ST59-F1
#
_cell.length_a   1.000
_cell.length_b   1.000
_cell.length_c   1.000
_cell.angle_alpha   90.00
_cell.angle_beta   90.00
_cell.angle_gamma   90.00
#
_symmetry.space_group_name_H-M   'P 1'
#
loop_
_entity.id
_entity.type
_entity.pdbx_description
1 polymer ?
#
loop_
_entity_poly.entity_id
_entity_poly.type
_entity_poly.pdbx_seq_one_letter_code
_entity_poly.pdbx_strand_id
1 'polypeptide(L)'
;MRAGIIEQGGPEELLDGDAPSPDFFLFPETIKASAAGGPDLLLVIEISDTSLKKDLAIKGPKYREYGVRECWVVDLEARATHIHRIDGAWPETPPIALDAELRPALLPGLRLRLSESGV
;
A
#
# COMPACT_ATOMS: atom_id res chain seq x y z
N MET A 1 12.00 11.14 11.55
CA MET A 1 10.68 11.35 10.93
C MET A 1 9.65 10.74 11.88
N ARG A 2 8.60 11.48 12.29
CA ARG A 2 7.47 10.86 13.00
C ARG A 2 6.62 10.13 11.95
N ALA A 3 6.24 8.89 12.23
CA ALA A 3 5.49 8.05 11.29
C ALA A 3 4.06 8.59 11.11
N GLY A 4 3.55 8.43 9.90
CA GLY A 4 2.36 9.06 9.36
C GLY A 4 1.02 8.56 9.87
N ILE A 5 -0.04 9.23 9.41
CA ILE A 5 -1.45 8.86 9.64
C ILE A 5 -1.78 7.64 8.77
N ILE A 6 -2.48 6.64 9.32
CA ILE A 6 -3.11 5.54 8.56
C ILE A 6 -4.57 5.93 8.33
N GLU A 7 -5.00 5.99 7.08
CA GLU A 7 -6.39 6.27 6.69
C GLU A 7 -6.98 5.06 5.95
N GLN A 8 -8.27 4.75 6.19
CA GLN A 8 -9.03 3.68 5.51
C GLN A 8 -9.95 4.27 4.44
N GLY A 9 -9.88 3.78 3.20
CA GLY A 9 -10.78 4.15 2.11
C GLY A 9 -10.66 5.63 1.67
N GLY A 10 -10.68 5.87 0.36
CA GLY A 10 -10.16 7.13 -0.20
C GLY A 10 -11.15 8.26 -0.42
N PRO A 11 -10.65 9.40 -0.93
CA PRO A 11 -11.45 10.36 -1.66
C PRO A 11 -11.00 10.36 -3.13
N GLU A 12 -11.65 11.07 -4.02
CA GLU A 12 -11.15 11.35 -5.36
C GLU A 12 -9.91 12.30 -5.37
N GLU A 13 -9.09 12.34 -4.30
CA GLU A 13 -8.17 13.45 -4.01
C GLU A 13 -6.70 13.09 -3.70
N LEU A 14 -6.26 11.83 -3.71
CA LEU A 14 -4.85 11.51 -3.36
C LEU A 14 -3.91 11.46 -4.57
N LEU A 15 -4.47 11.39 -5.77
CA LEU A 15 -3.75 11.24 -7.02
C LEU A 15 -4.65 11.89 -8.08
N ASP A 16 -4.17 12.93 -8.76
CA ASP A 16 -4.95 13.65 -9.79
C ASP A 16 -5.71 12.70 -10.75
N GLY A 17 -6.98 12.98 -11.02
CA GLY A 17 -7.75 12.38 -12.12
C GLY A 17 -8.19 10.92 -11.91
N ASP A 18 -7.72 10.02 -12.78
CA ASP A 18 -8.17 8.63 -12.99
C ASP A 18 -7.47 7.57 -12.11
N ALA A 19 -6.86 8.04 -11.02
CA ALA A 19 -6.07 7.19 -10.13
C ALA A 19 -6.97 6.30 -9.25
N PRO A 20 -6.57 5.03 -9.00
CA PRO A 20 -7.37 4.13 -8.19
C PRO A 20 -7.29 4.51 -6.70
N SER A 21 -8.43 4.54 -6.00
CA SER A 21 -8.45 4.71 -4.54
C SER A 21 -7.84 3.50 -3.84
N PRO A 22 -6.86 3.68 -2.94
CA PRO A 22 -6.33 2.59 -2.13
C PRO A 22 -7.26 2.24 -0.97
N ASP A 23 -7.11 1.04 -0.41
CA ASP A 23 -7.82 0.64 0.83
C ASP A 23 -7.20 1.29 2.06
N PHE A 24 -5.86 1.34 2.13
CA PHE A 24 -5.14 2.12 3.14
C PHE A 24 -3.91 2.80 2.56
N PHE A 25 -3.50 3.89 3.19
CA PHE A 25 -2.25 4.58 2.85
C PHE A 25 -1.63 5.26 4.07
N LEU A 26 -0.32 5.48 3.99
CA LEU A 26 0.49 6.21 4.97
C LEU A 26 1.08 7.45 4.31
N PHE A 27 1.03 8.60 4.97
CA PHE A 27 1.64 9.86 4.50
C PHE A 27 2.12 10.71 5.70
N PRO A 28 3.07 11.64 5.53
CA PRO A 28 3.57 12.45 6.63
C PRO A 28 2.48 13.31 7.28
N GLU A 29 2.40 13.34 8.61
CA GLU A 29 1.45 14.17 9.39
C GLU A 29 1.53 15.67 9.06
N THR A 30 2.66 16.12 8.50
CA THR A 30 2.89 17.52 8.12
C THR A 30 2.15 17.94 6.85
N ILE A 31 1.55 17.00 6.12
CA ILE A 31 0.81 17.23 4.88
C ILE A 31 -0.66 16.89 5.15
N LYS A 32 -1.59 17.61 4.53
CA LYS A 32 -3.01 17.23 4.55
C LYS A 32 -3.24 16.09 3.57
N ALA A 33 -4.10 15.14 3.91
CA ALA A 33 -4.44 14.02 3.01
C ALA A 33 -4.81 14.51 1.60
N SER A 34 -5.68 15.53 1.48
CA SER A 34 -6.10 16.10 0.19
C SER A 34 -5.03 16.85 -0.61
N ALA A 35 -3.83 17.02 -0.05
CA ALA A 35 -2.68 17.62 -0.72
C ALA A 35 -1.53 16.63 -0.95
N ALA A 36 -1.66 15.39 -0.47
CA ALA A 36 -0.67 14.35 -0.65
C ALA A 36 -0.82 13.75 -2.06
N GLY A 37 0.30 13.66 -2.80
CA GLY A 37 0.38 12.94 -4.06
C GLY A 37 1.09 11.59 -3.92
N GLY A 38 1.19 10.83 -5.01
CA GLY A 38 1.85 9.52 -5.03
C GLY A 38 3.27 9.51 -4.45
N PRO A 39 4.13 10.49 -4.77
CA PRO A 39 5.45 10.62 -4.16
C PRO A 39 5.43 10.97 -2.66
N ASP A 40 4.32 11.47 -2.11
CA ASP A 40 4.19 11.75 -0.67
C ASP A 40 3.72 10.51 0.10
N LEU A 41 3.09 9.55 -0.57
CA LEU A 41 2.66 8.29 0.04
C LEU A 41 3.90 7.47 0.45
N LEU A 42 3.97 7.16 1.73
CA LEU A 42 5.01 6.37 2.36
C LEU A 42 4.75 4.87 2.23
N LEU A 43 3.48 4.49 2.08
CA LEU A 43 3.01 3.13 1.80
C LEU A 43 1.58 3.20 1.27
N VAL A 44 1.26 2.36 0.28
CA VAL A 44 -0.12 2.02 -0.11
C VAL A 44 -0.40 0.57 0.24
N ILE A 45 -1.59 0.25 0.71
CA ILE A 45 -2.03 -1.12 1.00
C ILE A 45 -3.38 -1.38 0.33
N GLU A 46 -3.49 -2.54 -0.31
CA GLU A 46 -4.72 -3.12 -0.84
C GLU A 46 -5.05 -4.41 -0.09
N ILE A 47 -6.31 -4.64 0.23
CA ILE A 47 -6.81 -5.86 0.84
C ILE A 47 -7.65 -6.64 -0.19
N SER A 48 -7.06 -7.70 -0.73
CA SER A 48 -7.65 -8.52 -1.78
C SER A 48 -8.25 -9.80 -1.21
N ASP A 49 -9.59 -9.87 -1.13
CA ASP A 49 -10.33 -11.12 -0.91
C ASP A 49 -10.63 -11.79 -2.27
N THR A 50 -11.38 -11.09 -3.12
CA THR A 50 -11.77 -11.58 -4.46
C THR A 50 -11.22 -10.71 -5.61
N SER A 51 -10.44 -9.67 -5.28
CA SER A 51 -9.98 -8.64 -6.22
C SER A 51 -8.51 -8.73 -6.61
N LEU A 52 -7.78 -9.77 -6.17
CA LEU A 52 -6.32 -9.89 -6.32
C LEU A 52 -5.81 -9.57 -7.73
N LYS A 53 -6.45 -10.15 -8.76
CA LYS A 53 -6.07 -9.92 -10.16
C LYS A 53 -6.15 -8.44 -10.54
N LYS A 54 -7.18 -7.73 -10.08
CA LYS A 54 -7.37 -6.29 -10.33
C LYS A 54 -6.29 -5.49 -9.60
N ASP A 55 -6.01 -5.85 -8.35
CA ASP A 55 -5.05 -5.12 -7.52
C ASP A 55 -3.63 -5.27 -8.05
N LEU A 56 -3.23 -6.48 -8.44
CA LEU A 56 -1.91 -6.75 -9.03
C LEU A 56 -1.75 -6.22 -10.47
N ALA A 57 -2.77 -6.35 -11.33
CA ALA A 57 -2.62 -6.07 -12.76
C ALA A 57 -3.09 -4.67 -13.18
N ILE A 58 -3.89 -3.99 -12.36
CA ILE A 58 -4.47 -2.68 -12.69
C ILE A 58 -4.06 -1.64 -11.65
N LYS A 59 -4.38 -1.84 -10.36
CA LYS A 59 -4.15 -0.80 -9.35
C LYS A 59 -2.66 -0.61 -9.06
N GLY A 60 -1.94 -1.69 -8.79
CA GLY A 60 -0.49 -1.68 -8.55
C GLY A 60 0.28 -0.91 -9.62
N PRO A 61 0.22 -1.30 -10.91
CA PRO A 61 0.91 -0.58 -11.98
C PRO A 61 0.55 0.91 -12.04
N LYS A 62 -0.74 1.27 -11.88
CA LYS A 62 -1.14 2.68 -11.80
C LYS A 62 -0.46 3.40 -10.63
N TYR A 63 -0.43 2.83 -9.43
CA TYR A 63 0.28 3.44 -8.29
C TYR A 63 1.75 3.74 -8.61
N ARG A 64 2.43 2.83 -9.31
CA ARG A 64 3.81 3.05 -9.76
C ARG A 64 3.90 4.24 -10.73
N GLU A 65 3.01 4.33 -11.70
CA GLU A 65 2.94 5.44 -12.67
C GLU A 65 2.74 6.79 -11.98
N TYR A 66 1.94 6.81 -10.92
CA TYR A 66 1.72 7.99 -10.08
C TYR A 66 2.87 8.27 -9.08
N GLY A 67 3.96 7.49 -9.10
CA GLY A 67 5.15 7.73 -8.28
C GLY A 67 5.09 7.17 -6.86
N VAL A 68 4.11 6.31 -6.55
CA VAL A 68 4.06 5.60 -5.27
C VAL A 68 5.27 4.68 -5.16
N ARG A 69 6.04 4.88 -4.09
CA ARG A 69 7.32 4.18 -3.90
C ARG A 69 7.16 2.73 -3.46
N GLU A 70 6.12 2.43 -2.69
CA GLU A 70 5.83 1.09 -2.20
C GLU A 70 4.33 0.83 -2.08
N CYS A 71 3.89 -0.31 -2.60
CA CYS A 71 2.51 -0.79 -2.51
C CYS A 71 2.51 -2.25 -2.04
N TRP A 72 1.67 -2.57 -1.05
CA TRP A 72 1.46 -3.94 -0.56
C TRP A 72 0.07 -4.40 -0.96
N VAL A 73 -0.02 -5.50 -1.70
CA VAL A 73 -1.30 -6.16 -2.01
C VAL A 73 -1.43 -7.39 -1.12
N VAL A 74 -2.38 -7.35 -0.20
CA VAL A 74 -2.64 -8.40 0.78
C VAL A 74 -3.63 -9.39 0.19
N ASP A 75 -3.15 -10.57 -0.15
CA ASP A 75 -3.97 -11.69 -0.61
C ASP A 75 -4.50 -12.47 0.60
N LEU A 76 -5.80 -12.32 0.89
CA LEU A 76 -6.45 -13.01 1.99
C LEU A 76 -6.67 -14.50 1.70
N GLU A 77 -6.87 -14.88 0.43
CA GLU A 77 -7.11 -16.27 0.03
C GLU A 77 -5.81 -17.09 0.14
N ALA A 78 -4.71 -16.60 -0.44
CA ALA A 78 -3.41 -17.26 -0.35
C ALA A 78 -2.67 -16.99 0.98
N ARG A 79 -3.21 -16.12 1.84
CA ARG A 79 -2.58 -15.65 3.08
C ARG A 79 -1.16 -15.14 2.84
N ALA A 80 -1.01 -14.23 1.90
CA ALA A 80 0.28 -13.66 1.54
C ALA A 80 0.19 -12.15 1.29
N THR A 81 1.34 -11.48 1.27
CA THR A 81 1.49 -10.08 0.91
C THR A 81 2.45 -9.98 -0.27
N HIS A 82 1.96 -9.41 -1.36
CA HIS A 82 2.74 -9.08 -2.55
C HIS A 82 3.29 -7.67 -2.38
N ILE A 83 4.61 -7.54 -2.41
CA ILE A 83 5.28 -6.24 -2.26
C ILE A 83 5.67 -5.71 -3.63
N HIS A 84 5.36 -4.45 -3.88
CA HIS A 84 5.71 -3.73 -5.08
C HIS A 84 6.55 -2.52 -4.73
N ARG A 85 7.75 -2.39 -5.32
CA ARG A 85 8.65 -1.23 -5.12
C ARG A 85 8.97 -0.54 -6.42
N ILE A 86 8.96 0.79 -6.43
CA ILE A 86 9.08 1.58 -7.66
C ILE A 86 10.41 1.32 -8.40
N ASP A 87 11.46 1.00 -7.65
CA ASP A 87 12.81 0.68 -8.10
C ASP A 87 13.10 -0.83 -8.13
N GLY A 88 12.09 -1.66 -7.83
CA GLY A 88 12.20 -3.11 -7.72
C GLY A 88 11.31 -3.88 -8.69
N ALA A 89 11.16 -5.17 -8.37
CA ALA A 89 10.19 -6.02 -9.04
C ALA A 89 8.75 -5.64 -8.64
N TRP A 90 7.80 -5.97 -9.52
CA TRP A 90 6.42 -5.51 -9.39
C TRP A 90 5.44 -6.63 -9.78
N PRO A 91 5.05 -7.53 -8.86
CA PRO A 91 5.53 -7.64 -7.48
C PRO A 91 6.91 -8.30 -7.37
N GLU A 92 7.54 -8.13 -6.21
CA GLU A 92 8.64 -8.96 -5.73
C GLU A 92 8.19 -10.41 -5.55
N THR A 93 9.12 -11.34 -5.75
CA THR A 93 8.86 -12.78 -5.64
C THR A 93 9.93 -13.47 -4.78
N PRO A 94 9.55 -14.47 -3.97
CA PRO A 94 8.17 -14.90 -3.69
C PRO A 94 7.39 -13.89 -2.83
N PRO A 95 6.03 -13.97 -2.78
CA PRO A 95 5.26 -13.17 -1.83
C PRO A 95 5.57 -13.59 -0.38
N ILE A 96 5.31 -12.70 0.56
CA ILE A 96 5.63 -12.89 1.98
C ILE A 96 4.39 -13.40 2.72
N ALA A 97 4.55 -14.27 3.72
CA ALA A 97 3.43 -14.74 4.54
C ALA A 97 2.66 -13.58 5.19
N LEU A 98 1.33 -13.69 5.25
CA LEU A 98 0.43 -12.64 5.77
C LEU A 98 0.79 -12.16 7.18
N ASP A 99 1.19 -13.09 8.05
CA ASP A 99 1.48 -12.84 9.47
C ASP A 99 2.95 -12.46 9.74
N ALA A 100 3.76 -12.36 8.69
CA ALA A 100 5.13 -11.88 8.81
C ALA A 100 5.16 -10.43 9.31
N GLU A 101 6.20 -10.09 10.08
CA GLU A 101 6.50 -8.70 10.37
C GLU A 101 7.12 -8.05 9.14
N LEU A 102 6.46 -7.01 8.62
CA LEU A 102 6.92 -6.22 7.49
C LEU A 102 7.28 -4.79 7.92
N ARG A 103 8.14 -4.17 7.12
CA ARG A 103 8.63 -2.81 7.34
C ARG A 103 8.54 -2.04 6.03
N PRO A 104 7.84 -0.90 6.00
CA PRO A 104 7.85 -0.05 4.82
C PRO A 104 9.27 0.48 4.61
N ALA A 105 9.74 0.48 3.37
CA ALA A 105 11.11 0.85 2.99
C ALA A 105 11.48 2.26 3.46
N LEU A 106 10.52 3.18 3.44
CA LEU A 106 10.70 4.59 3.86
C LEU A 106 10.52 4.81 5.36
N LEU A 107 10.00 3.81 6.07
CA LEU A 107 9.77 3.85 7.51
C LEU A 107 10.35 2.59 8.17
N PRO A 108 11.67 2.33 8.09
CA PRO A 108 12.27 1.08 8.58
C PRO A 108 12.14 0.88 10.11
N GLY A 109 11.77 1.94 10.85
CA GLY A 109 11.43 1.89 12.27
C GLY A 109 9.99 1.46 12.57
N LEU A 110 9.08 1.55 11.59
CA LEU A 110 7.70 1.09 11.71
C LEU A 110 7.64 -0.40 11.39
N ARG A 111 7.03 -1.17 12.30
CA ARG A 111 6.76 -2.59 12.12
C ARG A 111 5.26 -2.78 11.98
N LEU A 112 4.86 -3.45 10.91
CA LEU A 112 3.48 -3.82 10.66
C LEU A 112 3.39 -5.34 10.63
N ARG A 113 2.36 -5.87 11.27
CA ARG A 113 1.99 -7.28 11.18
C ARG A 113 0.48 -7.33 10.99
N LEU A 114 0.03 -8.07 9.99
CA LEU A 114 -1.39 -8.33 9.82
C LEU A 114 -1.76 -9.53 10.70
N SER A 115 -2.87 -9.40 11.40
CA SER A 115 -3.42 -10.45 12.24
C SER A 115 -4.93 -10.45 12.10
N GLU A 116 -5.53 -11.63 12.15
CA GLU A 116 -6.97 -11.74 12.24
C GLU A 116 -7.44 -11.23 13.61
N SER A 117 -8.49 -10.41 13.59
CA SER A 117 -9.19 -10.04 14.82
C SER A 117 -10.13 -11.20 15.18
N GLY A 118 -9.76 -11.99 16.19
CA GLY A 118 -10.64 -13.03 16.72
C GLY A 118 -11.90 -12.41 17.33
N VAL A 119 -13.07 -12.82 16.84
CA VAL A 119 -14.38 -12.64 17.51
C VAL A 119 -14.91 -14.01 17.90
#